data_AF-A0A0C2T3W7-F1
#
_entry.id   AF-A0A0C2T3W7-F1
#
_cell.length_a   1.000
_cell.length_b   1.000
_cell.length_c   1.000
_cell.angle_alpha   90.00
_cell.angle_beta   90.00
_cell.angle_gamma   90.00
#
_symmetry.space_group_name_H-M   'P 1'
#
loop_
_entity.id
_entity.type
_entity.pdbx_description
1 polymer ?
#
loop_
_entity_poly.entity_id
_entity_poly.type
_entity_poly.pdbx_seq_one_letter_code
_entity_poly.pdbx_strand_id
1 'polypeptide(L)'
;MRREYILRLGLMTIYMLALYIPCIFYVQAIMLPDTLPYVIALFVRAVLYGLYIATLLVCLRWLILDDRQLHLRRHIDRRLLTITIIILVFLTTNVGIVFRITIDLIRGNSSSTTLTIAKIDLENVSILVTNAILIYRCWIMYRKTHQWFIICLPILLWFSSLVCSNLIVYYYVTFLSANPDVPVVFARLVPSSRRCWLVFYLCDVVVNVYATGGIIYQINRASTRRSGSDSDTSSSIFSEQLSKTCRILSILSPNMMR
;
A
#
# COMPACT_ATOMS: atom_id res chain seq x y z
N MET A 1 -7.53 18.46 -17.93
CA MET A 1 -6.84 18.97 -16.72
C MET A 1 -7.29 18.34 -15.39
N ARG A 2 -8.39 18.71 -14.70
CA ARG A 2 -8.68 18.20 -13.32
C ARG A 2 -8.73 16.66 -13.18
N ARG A 3 -9.12 15.93 -14.22
CA ARG A 3 -9.11 14.44 -14.24
C ARG A 3 -7.71 13.84 -14.41
N GLU A 4 -6.80 14.48 -15.15
CA GLU A 4 -5.46 13.93 -15.42
C GLU A 4 -4.55 14.03 -14.21
N TYR A 5 -4.65 15.10 -13.41
CA TYR A 5 -3.89 15.23 -12.17
C TYR A 5 -4.31 14.20 -11.13
N ILE A 6 -5.62 13.97 -10.95
CA ILE A 6 -6.12 12.94 -10.02
C ILE A 6 -5.67 11.55 -10.45
N LEU A 7 -5.62 11.29 -11.77
CA LEU A 7 -5.16 10.03 -12.31
C LEU A 7 -3.64 9.84 -12.09
N ARG A 8 -2.82 10.87 -12.36
CA ARG A 8 -1.37 10.83 -12.14
C ARG A 8 -0.99 10.72 -10.67
N LEU A 9 -1.67 11.46 -9.80
CA LEU A 9 -1.47 11.41 -8.35
C LEU A 9 -1.86 10.04 -7.79
N GLY A 10 -2.97 9.49 -8.29
CA GLY A 10 -3.46 8.17 -7.93
C GLY A 10 -2.50 7.06 -8.37
N LEU A 11 -2.01 7.14 -9.60
CA LEU A 11 -1.05 6.19 -10.15
C LEU A 11 0.27 6.22 -9.36
N MET A 12 0.79 7.39 -9.04
CA MET A 12 2.02 7.48 -8.22
C MET A 12 1.82 6.96 -6.79
N THR A 13 0.67 7.19 -6.16
CA THR A 13 0.42 6.59 -4.82
C THR A 13 0.33 5.08 -4.90
N ILE A 14 -0.31 4.53 -5.94
CA ILE A 14 -0.44 3.08 -6.14
C ILE A 14 0.92 2.45 -6.42
N TYR A 15 1.74 3.04 -7.30
CA TYR A 15 3.09 2.56 -7.58
C TYR A 15 3.98 2.60 -6.34
N MET A 16 3.93 3.68 -5.56
CA MET A 16 4.71 3.78 -4.32
C MET A 16 4.29 2.72 -3.29
N LEU A 17 2.99 2.49 -3.12
CA LEU A 17 2.47 1.45 -2.21
C LEU A 17 2.80 0.04 -2.70
N ALA A 18 2.68 -0.21 -4.01
CA ALA A 18 3.00 -1.49 -4.65
C ALA A 18 4.50 -1.82 -4.62
N LEU A 19 5.38 -0.82 -4.56
CA LEU A 19 6.83 -1.01 -4.32
C LEU A 19 7.15 -1.13 -2.83
N TYR A 20 6.42 -0.43 -1.97
CA TYR A 20 6.69 -0.39 -0.53
C TYR A 20 6.34 -1.71 0.18
N ILE A 21 5.20 -2.33 -0.15
CA ILE A 21 4.72 -3.56 0.52
C ILE A 21 5.65 -4.77 0.24
N PRO A 22 6.03 -5.08 -1.01
CA PRO A 22 6.93 -6.20 -1.30
C PRO A 22 8.34 -5.93 -0.77
N CYS A 23 8.82 -4.69 -0.80
CA CYS A 23 10.16 -4.35 -0.32
C CYS A 23 10.29 -4.54 1.20
N ILE A 24 9.29 -4.11 1.97
CA ILE A 24 9.22 -4.42 3.41
C ILE A 24 9.22 -5.93 3.63
N PHE A 25 8.42 -6.66 2.86
CA PHE A 25 8.30 -8.10 3.05
C PHE A 25 9.58 -8.86 2.67
N TYR A 26 10.24 -8.46 1.59
CA TYR A 26 11.49 -9.03 1.10
C TYR A 26 12.63 -8.80 2.10
N VAL A 27 12.73 -7.59 2.65
CA VAL A 27 13.69 -7.27 3.72
C VAL A 27 13.40 -8.09 4.98
N GLN A 28 12.13 -8.34 5.31
CA GLN A 28 11.75 -9.10 6.50
C GLN A 28 11.90 -10.63 6.33
N ALA A 29 11.87 -11.14 5.10
CA ALA A 29 12.00 -12.57 4.78
C ALA A 29 13.46 -13.05 4.68
N ILE A 30 14.41 -12.15 4.41
CA ILE A 30 15.82 -12.49 4.17
C ILE A 30 16.69 -12.42 5.44
N MET A 31 16.23 -11.80 6.52
CA MET A 31 17.10 -11.46 7.64
C MET A 31 17.24 -12.58 8.69
N LEU A 32 18.49 -13.09 8.81
CA LEU A 32 19.01 -14.06 9.80
C LEU A 32 19.12 -13.45 11.24
N PRO A 33 19.38 -14.26 12.30
CA PRO A 33 19.17 -13.92 13.70
C PRO A 33 20.28 -13.06 14.35
N ASP A 34 20.86 -12.13 13.60
CA ASP A 34 21.80 -11.14 14.15
C ASP A 34 21.07 -9.83 14.49
N THR A 35 21.64 -8.94 15.30
CA THR A 35 21.02 -7.65 15.68
C THR A 35 21.15 -6.56 14.60
N LEU A 36 22.25 -6.61 13.83
CA LEU A 36 22.55 -5.73 12.70
C LEU A 36 21.41 -5.60 11.65
N PRO A 37 20.74 -6.68 11.21
CA PRO A 37 19.66 -6.59 10.23
C PRO A 37 18.44 -5.78 10.70
N TYR A 38 18.13 -5.75 11.99
CA TYR A 38 17.01 -4.98 12.50
C TYR A 38 17.24 -3.48 12.36
N VAL A 39 18.49 -3.03 12.57
CA VAL A 39 18.89 -1.64 12.41
C VAL A 39 18.80 -1.23 10.94
N ILE A 40 19.27 -2.08 10.03
CA ILE A 40 19.18 -1.84 8.58
C ILE A 40 17.71 -1.76 8.14
N ALA A 41 16.88 -2.72 8.56
CA ALA A 41 15.46 -2.73 8.22
C ALA A 41 14.74 -1.48 8.75
N LEU A 42 15.04 -1.06 9.98
CA LEU A 42 14.50 0.17 10.57
C LEU A 42 14.96 1.41 9.79
N PHE A 43 16.23 1.47 9.41
CA PHE A 43 16.78 2.57 8.62
C PHE A 43 16.10 2.69 7.25
N VAL A 44 15.99 1.58 6.51
CA VAL A 44 15.29 1.53 5.22
C VAL A 44 13.83 1.96 5.38
N ARG A 45 13.15 1.46 6.42
CA ARG A 45 11.76 1.84 6.71
C ARG A 45 11.61 3.32 7.02
N ALA A 46 12.55 3.91 7.77
CA ALA A 46 12.58 5.33 8.09
C ALA A 46 12.82 6.20 6.85
N VAL A 47 13.76 5.82 5.98
CA VAL A 47 14.03 6.53 4.72
C VAL A 47 12.81 6.50 3.80
N LEU A 48 12.21 5.33 3.60
CA LEU A 48 11.01 5.20 2.78
C LEU A 48 9.81 5.97 3.38
N TYR A 49 9.69 5.97 4.71
CA TYR A 49 8.68 6.78 5.40
C TYR A 49 8.92 8.28 5.19
N GLY A 50 10.16 8.76 5.28
CA GLY A 50 10.50 10.16 4.96
C GLY A 50 10.15 10.54 3.52
N LEU A 51 10.45 9.66 2.56
CA LEU A 51 10.09 9.84 1.14
C LEU A 51 8.56 9.91 0.96
N TYR A 52 7.82 9.08 1.68
CA TYR A 52 6.36 9.10 1.71
C TYR A 52 5.84 10.44 2.23
N ILE A 53 6.36 10.95 3.34
CA ILE A 53 5.97 12.26 3.90
C ILE A 53 6.28 13.39 2.92
N ALA A 54 7.47 13.41 2.32
CA ALA A 54 7.84 14.44 1.35
C ALA A 54 6.88 14.45 0.14
N THR A 55 6.57 13.26 -0.39
CA THR A 55 5.61 13.10 -1.50
C THR A 55 4.21 13.54 -1.08
N LEU A 56 3.77 13.15 0.12
CA LEU A 56 2.46 13.50 0.66
C LEU A 56 2.33 15.01 0.87
N LEU A 57 3.37 15.70 1.36
CA LEU A 57 3.38 17.14 1.51
C LEU A 57 3.29 17.86 0.16
N VAL A 58 4.00 17.38 -0.86
CA VAL A 58 3.85 17.90 -2.22
C VAL A 58 2.42 17.70 -2.70
N CYS A 59 1.87 16.48 -2.57
CA CYS A 59 0.49 16.18 -2.95
C CYS A 59 -0.53 17.07 -2.22
N LEU A 60 -0.32 17.29 -0.92
CA LEU A 60 -1.17 18.11 -0.07
C LEU A 60 -1.08 19.58 -0.46
N ARG A 61 0.12 20.07 -0.79
CA ARG A 61 0.34 21.42 -1.35
C ARG A 61 -0.48 21.61 -2.62
N TRP A 62 -0.43 20.67 -3.56
CA TRP A 62 -1.24 20.71 -4.80
C TRP A 62 -2.75 20.56 -4.55
N LEU A 63 -3.14 19.89 -3.46
CA LEU A 63 -4.55 19.70 -3.11
C LEU A 63 -5.16 20.97 -2.50
N ILE A 64 -4.37 21.69 -1.70
CA ILE A 64 -4.82 22.82 -0.87
C ILE A 64 -4.62 24.17 -1.58
N LEU A 65 -3.50 24.35 -2.29
CA LEU A 65 -3.15 25.62 -2.93
C LEU A 65 -3.56 25.61 -4.42
N ASP A 66 -4.04 26.75 -4.91
CA ASP A 66 -4.24 26.96 -6.35
C ASP A 66 -2.95 27.48 -7.01
N ASP A 67 -2.66 27.03 -8.24
CA ASP A 67 -1.35 27.24 -8.89
C ASP A 67 -1.04 28.70 -9.24
N ARG A 68 -2.09 29.52 -9.38
CA ARG A 68 -1.94 30.87 -9.95
C ARG A 68 -1.81 31.96 -8.90
N GLN A 69 -2.35 31.73 -7.71
CA GLN A 69 -2.32 32.66 -6.60
C GLN A 69 -2.40 31.79 -5.36
N LEU A 70 -1.59 32.06 -4.34
CA LEU A 70 -1.52 31.36 -3.04
C LEU A 70 -2.86 31.35 -2.24
N HIS A 71 -3.98 31.57 -2.91
CA HIS A 71 -5.33 31.46 -2.41
C HIS A 71 -5.68 30.01 -2.12
N LEU A 72 -6.20 29.81 -0.91
CA LEU A 72 -6.76 28.55 -0.46
C LEU A 72 -7.91 28.15 -1.38
N ARG A 73 -7.83 26.95 -1.97
CA ARG A 73 -8.88 26.47 -2.87
C ARG A 73 -10.21 26.41 -2.12
N ARG A 74 -11.24 27.13 -2.59
CA ARG A 74 -12.54 27.19 -1.89
C ARG A 74 -13.30 25.85 -1.93
N HIS A 75 -13.08 25.03 -2.95
CA HIS A 75 -13.65 23.69 -3.08
C HIS A 75 -12.56 22.63 -2.93
N ILE A 76 -12.24 22.29 -1.68
CA ILE A 76 -11.40 21.14 -1.34
C ILE A 76 -12.27 19.90 -1.30
N ASP A 77 -11.81 18.82 -1.95
CA ASP A 77 -12.40 17.50 -1.82
C ASP A 77 -12.11 16.94 -0.42
N ARG A 78 -12.90 17.39 0.58
CA ARG A 78 -12.73 17.05 2.00
C ARG A 78 -12.52 15.55 2.24
N ARG A 79 -13.23 14.71 1.48
CA ARG A 79 -13.11 13.25 1.57
C ARG A 79 -11.69 12.74 1.27
N LEU A 80 -11.04 13.28 0.25
CA LEU A 80 -9.68 12.86 -0.14
C LEU A 80 -8.63 13.34 0.88
N LEU A 81 -8.84 14.54 1.43
CA LEU A 81 -8.02 15.08 2.52
C LEU A 81 -8.14 14.19 3.77
N THR A 82 -9.36 13.87 4.20
CA THR A 82 -9.61 13.02 5.37
C THR A 82 -8.95 11.65 5.23
N ILE A 83 -9.09 10.99 4.08
CA ILE A 83 -8.46 9.69 3.83
C ILE A 83 -6.93 9.80 3.92
N THR A 84 -6.34 10.82 3.31
CA THR A 84 -4.88 11.04 3.35
C THR A 84 -4.37 11.24 4.78
N ILE A 85 -5.09 12.01 5.61
CA ILE A 85 -4.74 12.24 7.01
C ILE A 85 -4.83 10.93 7.82
N ILE A 86 -5.88 10.13 7.61
CA ILE A 86 -6.04 8.84 8.31
C ILE A 86 -4.87 7.91 7.98
N ILE A 87 -4.48 7.80 6.71
CA ILE A 87 -3.33 6.97 6.30
C ILE A 87 -2.05 7.49 6.95
N LEU A 88 -1.85 8.80 6.94
CA LEU A 88 -0.66 9.42 7.54
C LEU A 88 -0.53 9.06 9.02
N VAL A 89 -1.61 9.23 9.80
CA VAL A 89 -1.61 8.89 11.23
C VAL A 89 -1.31 7.42 11.42
N PHE A 90 -1.99 6.54 10.66
CA PHE A 90 -1.81 5.10 10.77
C PHE A 90 -0.37 4.66 10.44
N LEU A 91 0.22 5.21 9.37
CA LEU A 91 1.59 4.92 8.97
C LEU A 91 2.60 5.45 10.00
N THR A 92 2.35 6.63 10.57
CA THR A 92 3.16 7.22 11.66
C THR A 92 3.18 6.31 12.89
N THR A 93 1.99 5.86 13.31
CA THR A 93 1.83 4.95 14.45
C THR A 93 2.59 3.64 14.22
N ASN A 94 2.56 3.12 12.99
CA ASN A 94 3.29 1.90 12.63
C ASN A 94 4.81 2.04 12.73
N VAL A 95 5.37 3.10 12.14
CA VAL A 95 6.80 3.36 12.28
C VAL A 95 7.19 3.57 13.75
N GLY A 96 6.36 4.28 14.52
CA GLY A 96 6.58 4.49 15.95
C GLY A 96 6.60 3.20 16.79
N ILE A 97 5.68 2.28 16.54
CA ILE A 97 5.63 0.98 17.24
C ILE A 97 6.85 0.13 16.89
N VAL A 98 7.22 0.06 15.61
CA VAL A 98 8.42 -0.68 15.17
C VAL A 98 9.68 -0.10 15.81
N PHE A 99 9.79 1.23 15.85
CA PHE A 99 10.90 1.92 16.50
C PHE A 99 11.00 1.60 17.99
N ARG A 100 9.86 1.57 18.72
CA ARG A 100 9.81 1.17 20.13
C ARG A 100 10.28 -0.27 20.33
N ILE A 101 9.79 -1.21 19.52
CA ILE A 101 10.21 -2.61 19.58
C ILE A 101 11.72 -2.75 19.37
N THR A 102 12.29 -2.02 18.40
CA THR A 102 13.74 -2.08 18.16
C THR A 102 14.55 -1.55 19.34
N ILE A 103 14.09 -0.47 20.00
CA ILE A 103 14.75 0.04 21.22
C ILE A 103 14.67 -0.99 22.35
N ASP A 104 13.51 -1.60 22.58
CA ASP A 104 13.33 -2.59 23.65
C ASP A 104 14.18 -3.84 23.41
N LEU A 105 14.31 -4.25 22.14
CA LEU A 105 15.20 -5.34 21.72
C LEU A 105 16.68 -5.02 22.02
N ILE A 106 17.15 -3.81 21.70
CA ILE A 106 18.53 -3.38 21.98
C ILE A 106 18.80 -3.32 23.49
N ARG A 107 17.78 -2.98 24.28
CA ARG A 107 17.87 -2.95 25.76
C ARG A 107 17.90 -4.34 26.40
N GLY A 108 17.75 -5.41 25.63
CA GLY A 108 17.70 -6.78 26.14
C GLY A 108 16.44 -7.09 26.95
N ASN A 109 15.43 -6.21 26.90
CA ASN A 109 14.17 -6.43 27.61
C ASN A 109 13.25 -7.25 26.71
N SER A 110 13.34 -8.58 26.81
CA SER A 110 12.56 -9.54 26.02
C SER A 110 11.06 -9.59 26.39
N SER A 111 10.63 -8.83 27.39
CA SER A 111 9.23 -8.76 27.86
C SER A 111 8.35 -7.88 26.95
N SER A 112 8.17 -8.29 25.69
CA SER A 112 7.27 -7.57 24.78
C SER A 112 6.50 -8.46 23.81
N THR A 113 5.95 -9.55 24.35
CA THR A 113 4.86 -10.34 23.74
C THR A 113 3.75 -9.43 23.22
N THR A 114 3.35 -8.42 24.00
CA THR A 114 2.28 -7.46 23.64
C THR A 114 2.66 -6.58 22.45
N LEU A 115 3.88 -6.04 22.41
CA LEU A 115 4.32 -5.23 21.27
C LEU A 115 4.46 -6.06 19.99
N THR A 116 4.80 -7.34 20.11
CA THR A 116 4.86 -8.27 18.98
C THR A 116 3.49 -8.50 18.37
N ILE A 117 2.48 -8.75 19.20
CA ILE A 117 1.09 -8.89 18.75
C ILE A 117 0.63 -7.60 18.08
N ALA A 118 0.89 -6.45 18.72
CA ALA A 118 0.55 -5.14 18.16
C ALA A 118 1.22 -4.90 16.80
N LYS A 119 2.47 -5.31 16.62
CA LYS A 119 3.17 -5.17 15.33
C LYS A 119 2.49 -5.97 14.22
N ILE A 120 2.17 -7.24 14.47
CA ILE A 120 1.54 -8.12 13.47
C ILE A 120 0.16 -7.59 13.09
N ASP A 121 -0.63 -7.20 14.09
CA ASP A 121 -1.94 -6.62 13.87
C ASP A 121 -1.85 -5.35 13.02
N LEU A 122 -0.93 -4.47 13.36
CA LEU A 122 -0.74 -3.21 12.64
C LEU A 122 -0.20 -3.40 11.22
N GLU A 123 0.68 -4.38 10.99
CA GLU A 123 1.09 -4.79 9.64
C GLU A 123 -0.13 -5.25 8.83
N ASN A 124 -0.99 -6.10 9.39
CA ASN A 124 -2.18 -6.58 8.71
C ASN A 124 -3.21 -5.47 8.44
N VAL A 125 -3.46 -4.62 9.43
CA VAL A 125 -4.39 -3.49 9.31
C VAL A 125 -3.87 -2.50 8.25
N SER A 126 -2.54 -2.31 8.12
CA SER A 126 -1.97 -1.47 7.06
C SER A 126 -2.35 -1.93 5.65
N ILE A 127 -2.31 -3.25 5.43
CA ILE A 127 -2.67 -3.88 4.15
C ILE A 127 -4.18 -3.75 3.92
N LEU A 128 -4.99 -4.04 4.93
CA LEU A 128 -6.46 -3.91 4.84
C LEU A 128 -6.91 -2.48 4.55
N VAL A 129 -6.29 -1.49 5.20
CA VAL A 129 -6.57 -0.07 4.95
C VAL A 129 -6.19 0.30 3.52
N THR A 130 -5.04 -0.16 3.03
CA THR A 130 -4.56 0.08 1.66
C THR A 130 -5.56 -0.45 0.64
N ASN A 131 -6.04 -1.68 0.83
CA ASN A 131 -7.07 -2.28 -0.02
C ASN A 131 -8.40 -1.54 0.04
N ALA A 132 -8.84 -1.12 1.24
CA ALA A 132 -10.07 -0.34 1.39
C ALA A 132 -10.01 0.98 0.60
N ILE A 133 -8.85 1.64 0.55
CA ILE A 133 -8.65 2.87 -0.22
C ILE A 133 -8.71 2.60 -1.73
N LEU A 134 -8.10 1.51 -2.20
CA LEU A 134 -8.18 1.10 -3.61
C LEU A 134 -9.63 0.83 -4.01
N ILE A 135 -10.36 0.09 -3.20
CA ILE A 135 -11.77 -0.23 -3.40
C ILE A 135 -12.62 1.05 -3.41
N TYR A 136 -12.40 1.95 -2.46
CA TYR A 136 -13.10 3.25 -2.40
C TYR A 136 -12.81 4.13 -3.63
N ARG A 137 -11.57 4.13 -4.13
CA ARG A 137 -11.22 4.84 -5.37
C ARG A 137 -11.93 4.23 -6.58
N CYS A 138 -11.92 2.91 -6.69
CA CYS A 138 -12.70 2.20 -7.71
C CYS A 138 -14.19 2.56 -7.59
N TRP A 139 -14.75 2.59 -6.39
CA TRP A 139 -16.15 2.93 -6.15
C TRP A 139 -16.53 4.31 -6.72
N ILE A 140 -15.77 5.35 -6.38
CA ILE A 140 -16.01 6.71 -6.89
C ILE A 140 -15.96 6.74 -8.42
N MET A 141 -15.03 5.98 -8.99
CA MET A 141 -14.77 5.93 -10.42
C MET A 141 -15.88 5.21 -11.19
N TYR A 142 -16.43 4.12 -10.63
CA TYR A 142 -17.50 3.31 -11.22
C TYR A 142 -18.90 3.84 -10.95
N ARG A 143 -19.08 4.79 -10.03
CA ARG A 143 -20.37 5.41 -9.71
C ARG A 143 -21.11 5.96 -10.93
N LYS A 144 -20.42 6.27 -12.03
CA LYS A 144 -21.01 6.73 -13.30
C LYS A 144 -21.49 5.62 -14.25
N THR A 145 -21.09 4.37 -14.06
CA THR A 145 -21.24 3.32 -15.08
C THR A 145 -22.33 2.29 -14.72
N HIS A 146 -23.05 2.43 -13.60
CA HIS A 146 -24.15 1.54 -13.18
C HIS A 146 -23.80 0.03 -13.02
N GLN A 147 -22.53 -0.36 -13.14
CA GLN A 147 -22.08 -1.74 -12.99
C GLN A 147 -21.64 -2.01 -11.54
N TRP A 148 -22.62 -2.19 -10.65
CA TRP A 148 -22.40 -2.44 -9.23
C TRP A 148 -21.76 -3.79 -8.95
N PHE A 149 -21.99 -4.79 -9.81
CA PHE A 149 -21.49 -6.15 -9.62
C PHE A 149 -19.96 -6.26 -9.62
N ILE A 150 -19.30 -5.40 -10.42
CA ILE A 150 -17.82 -5.30 -10.49
C ILE A 150 -17.22 -4.93 -9.13
N ILE A 151 -17.96 -4.21 -8.29
CA ILE A 151 -17.44 -3.74 -6.99
C ILE A 151 -17.72 -4.75 -5.87
N CYS A 152 -18.71 -5.63 -6.04
CA CYS A 152 -19.05 -6.65 -5.06
C CYS A 152 -17.88 -7.62 -4.84
N LEU A 153 -17.20 -8.04 -5.92
CA LEU A 153 -16.08 -8.97 -5.86
C LEU A 153 -14.92 -8.49 -4.96
N PRO A 154 -14.32 -7.30 -5.18
CA PRO A 154 -13.21 -6.85 -4.34
C PRO A 154 -13.64 -6.55 -2.90
N ILE A 155 -14.92 -6.19 -2.65
CA ILE A 155 -15.45 -6.06 -1.28
C ILE A 155 -15.50 -7.43 -0.59
N LEU A 156 -16.02 -8.46 -1.25
CA LEU A 156 -16.06 -9.82 -0.70
C LEU A 156 -14.66 -10.36 -0.43
N LEU A 157 -13.72 -10.17 -1.36
CA LEU A 157 -12.32 -10.55 -1.16
C LEU A 157 -11.68 -9.79 0.02
N TRP A 158 -11.98 -8.50 0.17
CA TRP A 158 -11.49 -7.71 1.30
C TRP A 158 -12.03 -8.21 2.64
N PHE A 159 -13.32 -8.55 2.72
CA PHE A 159 -13.89 -9.17 3.93
C PHE A 159 -13.26 -10.53 4.21
N SER A 160 -12.98 -11.34 3.18
CA SER A 160 -12.24 -12.59 3.35
C SER A 160 -10.84 -12.35 3.93
N SER A 161 -10.10 -11.35 3.41
CA SER A 161 -8.80 -10.95 3.96
C SER A 161 -8.92 -10.48 5.42
N LEU A 162 -9.98 -9.76 5.77
CA LEU A 162 -10.23 -9.30 7.14
C LEU A 162 -10.44 -10.49 8.09
N VAL A 163 -11.24 -11.48 7.69
CA VAL A 163 -11.45 -12.71 8.48
C VAL A 163 -10.15 -13.50 8.61
N CYS A 164 -9.40 -13.68 7.52
CA CYS A 164 -8.10 -14.35 7.55
C CYS A 164 -7.11 -13.63 8.47
N SER A 165 -7.08 -12.30 8.45
CA SER A 165 -6.22 -11.50 9.33
C SER A 165 -6.57 -11.70 10.81
N ASN A 166 -7.84 -11.69 11.17
CA ASN A 166 -8.28 -11.96 12.55
C ASN A 166 -7.90 -13.38 12.99
N LEU A 167 -8.08 -14.38 12.12
CA LEU A 167 -7.66 -15.75 12.38
C LEU A 167 -6.15 -15.87 12.59
N ILE A 168 -5.34 -15.17 11.80
CA ILE A 168 -3.88 -15.10 11.99
C ILE A 168 -3.58 -14.58 13.40
N VAL A 169 -4.13 -13.43 13.80
CA VAL A 169 -3.89 -12.87 15.14
C VAL A 169 -4.33 -13.84 16.23
N TYR A 170 -5.49 -14.47 16.10
CA TYR A 170 -5.99 -15.46 17.05
C TYR A 170 -5.02 -16.65 17.23
N TYR A 171 -4.53 -17.25 16.14
CA TYR A 171 -3.56 -18.34 16.20
C TYR A 171 -2.25 -17.91 16.85
N TYR A 172 -1.80 -16.67 16.59
CA TYR A 172 -0.60 -16.12 17.22
C TYR A 172 -0.78 -15.92 18.73
N VAL A 173 -1.86 -15.27 19.16
CA VAL A 173 -2.14 -15.06 20.58
C VAL A 173 -2.19 -16.40 21.31
N THR A 174 -2.93 -17.38 20.76
CA THR A 174 -3.04 -18.71 21.35
C THR A 174 -1.68 -19.41 21.43
N PHE A 175 -0.84 -19.30 20.39
CA PHE A 175 0.49 -19.91 20.37
C PHE A 175 1.46 -19.27 21.37
N LEU A 176 1.50 -17.93 21.44
CA LEU A 176 2.36 -17.20 22.38
C LEU A 176 1.89 -17.40 23.83
N SER A 177 0.59 -17.50 24.09
CA SER A 177 0.06 -17.84 25.41
C SER A 177 0.47 -19.25 25.86
N ALA A 178 0.59 -20.20 24.92
CA ALA A 178 1.02 -21.56 25.23
C ALA A 178 2.55 -21.69 25.39
N ASN A 179 3.34 -20.82 24.75
CA ASN A 179 4.80 -20.91 24.74
C ASN A 179 5.43 -19.51 24.96
N PRO A 180 5.46 -18.99 26.19
CA PRO A 180 5.96 -17.65 26.48
C PRO A 180 7.47 -17.48 26.23
N ASP A 181 8.23 -18.57 26.26
CA ASP A 181 9.71 -18.54 26.16
C ASP A 181 10.23 -18.58 24.71
N VAL A 182 9.34 -18.77 23.73
CA VAL A 182 9.77 -18.92 22.32
C VAL A 182 10.09 -17.54 21.73
N PRO A 183 11.30 -17.34 21.19
CA PRO A 183 11.67 -16.07 20.61
C PRO A 183 10.76 -15.70 19.44
N VAL A 184 10.34 -14.42 19.45
CA VAL A 184 9.39 -13.76 18.55
C VAL A 184 9.57 -14.07 17.07
N VAL A 185 10.80 -14.34 16.65
CA VAL A 185 11.17 -14.65 15.25
C VAL A 185 10.55 -15.95 14.77
N PHE A 186 10.38 -16.94 15.66
CA PHE A 186 9.83 -18.26 15.31
C PHE A 186 8.30 -18.29 15.25
N ALA A 187 7.61 -17.27 15.77
CA ALA A 187 6.15 -17.22 15.73
C ALA A 187 5.60 -17.12 14.28
N ARG A 188 6.41 -16.63 13.31
CA ARG A 188 6.07 -16.70 11.87
C ARG A 188 6.12 -18.10 11.25
N LEU A 189 6.77 -19.04 11.92
CA LEU A 189 6.84 -20.43 11.45
C LEU A 189 5.71 -21.31 11.98
N VAL A 190 4.72 -20.76 12.68
CA VAL A 190 3.57 -21.56 13.14
C VAL A 190 2.92 -22.24 11.92
N PRO A 191 3.02 -23.57 11.80
CA PRO A 191 2.64 -24.27 10.57
C PRO A 191 1.15 -24.10 10.25
N SER A 192 0.33 -23.91 11.29
CA SER A 192 -1.12 -23.68 11.18
C SER A 192 -1.48 -22.32 10.56
N SER A 193 -0.68 -21.27 10.76
CA SER A 193 -0.99 -19.92 10.23
C SER A 193 -0.57 -19.76 8.77
N ARG A 194 0.33 -20.63 8.26
CA ARG A 194 0.86 -20.58 6.89
C ARG A 194 -0.21 -20.57 5.81
N ARG A 195 -1.28 -21.36 5.98
CA ARG A 195 -2.39 -21.40 5.02
C ARG A 195 -3.18 -20.09 5.01
N CYS A 196 -3.44 -19.51 6.19
CA CYS A 196 -4.15 -18.25 6.32
C CYS A 196 -3.36 -17.11 5.67
N TRP A 197 -2.04 -17.08 5.88
CA TRP A 197 -1.15 -16.12 5.21
C TRP A 197 -1.20 -16.24 3.69
N LEU A 198 -1.11 -17.46 3.15
CA LEU A 198 -1.18 -17.66 1.69
C LEU A 198 -2.50 -17.15 1.11
N VAL A 199 -3.63 -17.48 1.74
CA VAL A 199 -4.95 -17.00 1.30
C VAL A 199 -5.03 -15.48 1.41
N PHE A 200 -4.59 -14.90 2.53
CA PHE A 200 -4.57 -13.46 2.74
C PHE A 200 -3.80 -12.73 1.63
N TYR A 201 -2.59 -13.20 1.31
CA TYR A 201 -1.78 -12.61 0.25
C TYR A 201 -2.37 -12.83 -1.14
N LEU A 202 -2.92 -14.01 -1.40
CA LEU A 202 -3.55 -14.29 -2.68
C LEU A 202 -4.73 -13.34 -2.91
N CYS A 203 -5.58 -13.15 -1.90
CA CYS A 203 -6.69 -12.20 -1.96
C CYS A 203 -6.19 -10.76 -2.18
N ASP A 204 -5.14 -10.35 -1.48
CA ASP A 204 -4.52 -9.04 -1.63
C ASP A 204 -4.02 -8.79 -3.07
N VAL A 205 -3.27 -9.74 -3.62
CA VAL A 205 -2.77 -9.67 -5.01
C VAL A 205 -3.94 -9.60 -5.99
N VAL A 206 -4.98 -10.41 -5.82
CA VAL A 206 -6.16 -10.39 -6.70
C VAL A 206 -6.87 -9.05 -6.63
N VAL A 207 -7.07 -8.47 -5.43
CA VAL A 207 -7.68 -7.14 -5.27
C VAL A 207 -6.84 -6.07 -5.96
N ASN A 208 -5.52 -6.11 -5.80
CA ASN A 208 -4.59 -5.17 -6.43
C ASN A 208 -4.61 -5.26 -7.97
N VAL A 209 -4.55 -6.48 -8.51
CA VAL A 209 -4.66 -6.73 -9.96
C VAL A 209 -6.01 -6.25 -10.48
N TYR A 210 -7.10 -6.56 -9.77
CA TYR A 210 -8.45 -6.15 -10.16
C TYR A 210 -8.62 -4.63 -10.16
N ALA A 211 -8.15 -3.95 -9.11
CA ALA A 211 -8.19 -2.50 -9.00
C ALA A 211 -7.39 -1.83 -10.12
N THR A 212 -6.19 -2.37 -10.40
CA THR A 212 -5.30 -1.85 -11.45
C THR A 212 -5.90 -2.07 -12.84
N GLY A 213 -6.42 -3.27 -13.12
CA GLY A 213 -7.13 -3.58 -14.36
C GLY A 213 -8.36 -2.70 -14.57
N GLY A 214 -9.11 -2.42 -13.51
CA GLY A 214 -10.27 -1.52 -13.57
C GLY A 214 -9.89 -0.08 -13.93
N ILE A 215 -8.78 0.43 -13.40
CA ILE A 215 -8.25 1.75 -13.76
C ILE A 215 -7.83 1.79 -15.22
N ILE A 216 -7.04 0.81 -15.67
CA ILE A 216 -6.57 0.73 -17.06
C ILE A 216 -7.75 0.64 -18.04
N TYR A 217 -8.73 -0.22 -17.74
CA TYR A 217 -9.93 -0.37 -18.55
C TYR A 217 -10.69 0.96 -18.68
N GLN A 218 -10.80 1.73 -17.59
CA GLN A 218 -11.50 3.01 -17.65
C GLN A 218 -10.75 4.04 -18.51
N ILE A 219 -9.42 4.08 -18.42
CA ILE A 219 -8.60 4.98 -19.25
C ILE A 219 -8.79 4.63 -20.72
N ASN A 220 -8.72 3.35 -21.08
CA ASN A 220 -8.91 2.89 -22.46
C ASN A 220 -10.33 3.18 -22.96
N ARG A 221 -11.35 2.93 -22.14
CA ARG A 221 -12.74 3.27 -22.53
C ARG A 221 -12.94 4.79 -22.73
N ALA A 222 -12.24 5.63 -21.98
CA ALA A 222 -12.29 7.08 -22.15
C ALA A 222 -11.59 7.55 -23.43
N SER A 223 -10.54 6.86 -23.89
CA SER A 223 -9.90 7.16 -25.18
C SER A 223 -10.75 6.70 -26.36
N THR A 224 -11.36 5.51 -26.30
CA THR A 224 -12.23 5.00 -27.38
C THR A 224 -13.43 5.92 -27.63
N ARG A 225 -14.03 6.49 -26.57
CA ARG A 225 -15.14 7.46 -26.72
C ARG A 225 -14.74 8.80 -27.34
N ARG A 226 -13.46 9.18 -27.27
CA ARG A 226 -12.92 10.38 -27.93
C ARG A 226 -12.48 10.11 -29.36
N SER A 227 -11.99 8.90 -29.64
CA SER A 227 -11.52 8.49 -30.97
C SER A 227 -12.63 8.43 -32.03
N GLY A 228 -13.91 8.39 -31.63
CA GLY A 228 -15.04 8.53 -32.56
C GLY A 228 -15.27 9.95 -33.08
N SER A 229 -14.49 10.95 -32.63
CA SER A 229 -14.64 12.36 -33.03
C SER A 229 -13.36 13.03 -33.53
N ASP A 230 -12.16 12.50 -33.28
CA ASP A 230 -10.86 13.01 -33.78
C ASP A 230 -9.80 11.90 -33.59
N SER A 231 -9.49 11.12 -34.63
CA SER A 231 -8.83 9.81 -34.48
C SER A 231 -7.30 9.79 -34.50
N ASP A 232 -6.58 10.86 -34.83
CA ASP A 232 -5.16 10.68 -35.21
C ASP A 232 -4.10 11.11 -34.19
N THR A 233 -4.43 11.88 -33.15
CA THR A 233 -3.38 12.51 -32.30
C THR A 233 -3.25 11.95 -30.86
N SER A 234 -4.26 11.29 -30.31
CA SER A 234 -4.23 10.83 -28.89
C SER A 234 -3.66 9.42 -28.66
N SER A 235 -3.73 8.54 -29.66
CA SER A 235 -3.20 7.18 -29.58
C SER A 235 -1.66 7.15 -29.59
N SER A 236 -1.02 8.09 -30.30
CA SER A 236 0.43 8.26 -30.35
C SER A 236 1.01 8.73 -29.01
N ILE A 237 0.34 9.63 -28.29
CA ILE A 237 0.84 10.16 -27.01
C ILE A 237 0.82 9.08 -25.91
N PHE A 238 -0.20 8.21 -25.88
CA PHE A 238 -0.29 7.16 -24.87
C PHE A 238 0.69 6.01 -25.12
N SER A 239 0.88 5.61 -26.39
CA SER A 239 1.90 4.62 -26.76
C SER A 239 3.32 5.15 -26.52
N GLU A 240 3.54 6.44 -26.74
CA GLU A 240 4.81 7.09 -26.45
C GLU A 240 5.10 7.18 -24.94
N GLN A 241 4.09 7.40 -24.10
CA GLN A 241 4.26 7.40 -22.63
C GLN A 241 4.54 6.00 -22.08
N LEU A 242 3.84 4.96 -22.56
CA LEU A 242 4.13 3.57 -22.20
C LEU A 242 5.54 3.14 -22.67
N SER A 243 5.92 3.51 -23.89
CA SER A 243 7.26 3.28 -24.43
C SER A 243 8.35 3.98 -23.61
N LYS A 244 8.14 5.25 -23.23
CA LYS A 244 9.07 6.00 -22.37
C LYS A 244 9.18 5.38 -20.97
N THR A 245 8.07 4.92 -20.40
CA THR A 245 8.07 4.29 -19.07
C THR A 245 8.78 2.93 -19.11
N CYS A 246 8.55 2.11 -20.14
CA CYS A 246 9.28 0.86 -20.36
C CYS A 246 10.78 1.08 -20.60
N ARG A 247 11.18 2.13 -21.34
CA ARG A 247 12.60 2.47 -21.54
C ARG A 247 13.29 2.87 -20.24
N ILE A 248 12.62 3.61 -19.37
CA ILE A 248 13.20 4.00 -18.06
C ILE A 248 13.37 2.76 -17.16
N LEU A 249 12.41 1.83 -17.18
CA LEU A 249 12.51 0.56 -16.46
C LEU A 249 13.63 -0.35 -16.99
N SER A 250 13.83 -0.41 -18.31
CA SER A 250 14.93 -1.19 -18.89
C SER A 250 16.32 -0.59 -18.61
N ILE A 251 16.41 0.72 -18.34
CA ILE A 251 17.67 1.40 -17.99
C ILE A 251 17.98 1.25 -16.49
N LEU A 252 16.97 1.10 -15.62
CA LEU A 252 17.18 0.84 -14.19
C LEU A 252 17.54 -0.63 -13.87
N SER A 253 17.12 -1.58 -14.70
CA SER A 253 17.31 -3.02 -14.45
C SER A 253 18.74 -3.59 -14.51
N PRO A 254 19.73 -3.03 -15.25
CA PRO A 254 21.07 -3.62 -15.31
C PRO A 254 21.97 -3.28 -14.11
N ASN A 255 21.60 -2.31 -13.26
CA ASN A 255 22.43 -1.88 -12.13
C ASN A 255 22.08 -2.54 -10.78
N MET A 256 21.18 -3.52 -10.75
CA MET A 256 20.83 -4.28 -9.53
C MET A 256 21.41 -5.71 -9.49
N MET A 257 22.26 -6.10 -10.45
CA MET A 257 22.98 -7.39 -10.46
C MET A 257 24.51 -7.24 -10.55
N ARG A 258 25.06 -6.17 -9.95
CA ARG A 258 26.48 -6.09 -9.61
C ARG A 258 26.65 -5.75 -8.15
#